data_AF-A0A3S4UA31-F1
#
_entry.id   AF-A0A3S4UA31-F1
#
_cell.length_a   1.000
_cell.length_b   1.000
_cell.length_c   1.000
_cell.angle_alpha   90.00
_cell.angle_beta   90.00
_cell.angle_gamma   90.00
#
_symmetry.space_group_name_H-M   'P 1'
#
loop_
_entity.id
_entity.type
_entity.pdbx_description
1 polymer ?
#
loop_
_entity_poly.entity_id
_entity_poly.type
_entity_poly.pdbx_seq_one_letter_code
_entity_poly.pdbx_strand_id
1 'polypeptide(L)'
;MWEFFERLITIAVPRIRDFRGLSAKSFDGRGNYSMGVREQIIFPEIDYDKVDRVRGLDITITTTAKNDEEGQALLAAFNFPFRK
;
A
#
# COMPACT_ATOMS: atom_id res chain seq x y z
N MET A 1 12.20 -2.74 -6.43
CA MET A 1 10.81 -2.23 -6.51
C MET A 1 9.81 -3.38 -6.34
N TRP A 2 9.83 -4.41 -7.19
CA TRP A 2 8.91 -5.55 -7.11
C TRP A 2 8.94 -6.33 -5.79
N GLU A 3 10.12 -6.59 -5.22
CA GLU A 3 10.21 -7.27 -3.91
C GLU A 3 9.59 -6.46 -2.75
N PHE A 4 9.65 -5.13 -2.82
CA PHE A 4 8.98 -4.28 -1.82
C PHE A 4 7.46 -4.34 -2.01
N PHE A 5 7.00 -4.31 -3.27
CA PHE A 5 5.58 -4.39 -3.60
C PHE A 5 4.97 -5.74 -3.18
N GLU A 6 5.67 -6.84 -3.43
CA GLU A 6 5.27 -8.18 -2.98
C GLU A 6 5.19 -8.23 -1.45
N ARG A 7 6.24 -7.79 -0.73
CA ARG A 7 6.22 -7.73 0.74
C ARG A 7 5.12 -6.81 1.29
N LEU A 8 4.85 -5.70 0.61
CA LEU A 8 3.80 -4.77 0.98
C LEU A 8 2.43 -5.46 0.94
N ILE A 9 2.09 -6.12 -0.17
CA ILE A 9 0.80 -6.79 -0.34
C ILE A 9 0.66 -8.02 0.56
N THR A 10 1.68 -8.87 0.60
CA THR A 10 1.58 -10.21 1.20
C THR A 10 1.82 -10.20 2.72
N ILE A 11 2.64 -9.28 3.23
CA ILE A 11 3.07 -9.27 4.64
C ILE A 11 2.65 -7.99 5.35
N ALA A 12 3.00 -6.81 4.82
CA ALA A 12 2.85 -5.56 5.56
C ALA A 12 1.40 -5.09 5.67
N VAL A 13 0.65 -5.09 4.56
CA VAL A 13 -0.73 -4.62 4.52
C VAL A 13 -1.67 -5.44 5.43
N PRO A 14 -1.60 -6.79 5.46
CA PRO A 14 -2.38 -7.59 6.40
C PRO A 14 -2.08 -7.31 7.88
N ARG A 15 -0.90 -6.77 8.20
CA ARG A 15 -0.49 -6.40 9.57
C ARG A 15 -0.96 -5.01 10.00
N ILE A 16 -1.60 -4.24 9.10
CA ILE A 16 -2.21 -2.96 9.47
C ILE A 16 -3.31 -3.21 10.51
N ARG A 17 -3.27 -2.46 11.62
CA ARG A 17 -4.29 -2.57 12.67
C ARG A 17 -5.67 -2.22 12.11
N ASP A 18 -6.67 -3.04 12.42
CA ASP A 18 -8.06 -2.89 11.96
C ASP A 18 -8.18 -2.80 10.42
N PHE A 19 -7.35 -3.56 9.68
CA PHE A 19 -7.35 -3.54 8.22
C PHE A 19 -8.72 -3.96 7.64
N ARG A 20 -9.33 -3.08 6.84
CA ARG A 20 -10.62 -3.30 6.14
C ARG A 20 -10.49 -3.24 4.62
N GLY A 21 -9.28 -3.33 4.09
CA GLY A 21 -8.99 -3.07 2.69
C GLY A 21 -8.56 -1.63 2.44
N LEU A 22 -7.78 -1.44 1.38
CA LEU A 22 -7.30 -0.16 0.90
C LEU A 22 -8.37 0.53 0.04
N SER A 23 -8.50 1.85 0.15
CA SER A 23 -9.49 2.61 -0.62
C SER A 23 -9.15 2.56 -2.11
N ALA A 24 -10.09 2.12 -2.95
CA ALA A 24 -9.95 2.22 -4.40
C ALA A 24 -10.15 3.66 -4.94
N LYS A 25 -10.44 4.65 -4.06
CA LYS A 25 -10.62 6.05 -4.45
C LYS A 25 -9.35 6.90 -4.37
N SER A 26 -8.22 6.31 -3.93
CA SER A 26 -6.96 7.05 -3.72
C SER A 26 -6.09 7.14 -4.98
N PHE A 27 -6.70 7.08 -6.15
CA PHE A 27 -6.02 7.35 -7.41
C PHE A 27 -6.02 8.85 -7.71
N ASP A 28 -5.04 9.30 -8.50
CA ASP A 28 -4.81 10.71 -8.81
C ASP A 28 -5.50 11.21 -10.09
N GLY A 29 -6.36 10.40 -10.72
CA GLY A 29 -6.99 10.70 -12.01
C GLY A 29 -6.14 10.30 -13.22
N ARG A 30 -4.90 9.85 -13.01
CA ARG A 30 -3.95 9.42 -14.05
C ARG A 30 -3.45 8.00 -13.80
N GLY A 31 -4.16 7.20 -13.01
CA GLY A 31 -3.81 5.81 -12.75
C GLY A 31 -2.66 5.60 -11.76
N ASN A 32 -2.18 6.65 -11.08
CA ASN A 32 -1.22 6.49 -9.98
C ASN A 32 -1.98 6.34 -8.67
N TYR A 33 -1.51 5.42 -7.83
CA TYR A 33 -2.17 5.11 -6.57
C TYR A 33 -1.34 5.59 -5.39
N SER A 34 -1.95 6.32 -4.45
CA SER A 34 -1.28 6.75 -3.22
C SER A 34 -1.97 6.20 -1.98
N MET A 35 -1.18 5.72 -1.02
CA MET A 35 -1.67 5.28 0.28
C MET A 35 -0.75 5.75 1.41
N GLY A 36 -1.38 6.13 2.52
CA GLY A 36 -0.68 6.44 3.76
C GLY A 36 -0.66 5.25 4.70
N VAL A 37 0.51 4.96 5.28
CA VAL A 37 0.72 4.02 6.36
C VAL A 37 0.99 4.83 7.62
N ARG A 38 0.19 4.61 8.67
CA ARG A 38 0.30 5.39 9.92
C ARG A 38 1.45 4.93 10.82
N GLU A 39 1.77 3.65 10.77
CA GLU A 39 2.73 3.02 11.67
C GLU A 39 3.69 2.17 10.84
N GLN A 40 4.98 2.49 10.88
CA GLN A 40 6.02 1.75 10.15
C GLN A 40 6.25 0.32 10.69
N ILE A 41 5.72 0.00 11.87
CA ILE A 41 5.85 -1.32 12.53
C ILE A 41 5.11 -2.45 11.79
N ILE A 42 4.33 -2.13 10.75
CA ILE A 42 3.71 -3.14 9.88
C ILE A 42 4.74 -3.94 9.07
N PHE A 43 5.93 -3.37 8.88
CA PHE A 43 7.04 -4.03 8.18
C PHE A 43 7.80 -4.95 9.15
N PRO A 44 7.97 -6.24 8.84
CA PRO A 44 8.71 -7.18 9.69
C PRO A 44 10.18 -6.80 9.88
N GLU A 45 10.74 -5.98 9.00
CA GLU A 45 12.10 -5.48 9.08
C GLU A 45 12.29 -4.46 10.22
N ILE A 46 11.20 -3.89 10.75
CA ILE A 46 11.24 -2.95 11.86
C ILE A 46 11.10 -3.70 13.19
N ASP A 47 12.16 -3.65 13.99
CA ASP A 47 12.18 -4.18 15.35
C ASP A 47 11.50 -3.20 16.32
N TYR A 48 10.35 -3.60 16.86
CA TYR A 48 9.53 -2.78 17.75
C TYR A 48 10.30 -2.26 18.96
N ASP A 49 11.19 -3.07 19.54
CA ASP A 49 11.92 -2.71 20.75
C ASP A 49 13.01 -1.66 20.49
N LYS A 50 13.42 -1.50 19.23
CA LYS A 50 14.38 -0.48 18.80
C LYS A 50 13.72 0.79 18.25
N VAL A 51 12.39 0.84 18.17
CA VAL A 51 11.68 2.02 17.67
C VAL A 51 11.54 3.07 18.77
N ASP A 52 12.23 4.19 18.61
CA ASP A 52 12.14 5.36 19.49
C ASP A 52 10.80 6.11 19.36
N ARG A 53 10.24 6.21 18.14
CA ARG A 53 8.89 6.79 17.88
C ARG A 53 8.18 6.14 16.70
N VAL A 54 6.86 6.00 16.79
CA VAL A 54 6.01 5.60 15.66
C VAL A 54 5.98 6.72 14.62
N ARG A 55 6.28 6.37 13.37
CA ARG A 55 6.32 7.25 12.20
C ARG A 55 5.41 6.69 11.12
N GLY A 56 4.69 7.59 10.45
CA GLY A 56 3.98 7.27 9.23
C GLY A 56 4.88 7.38 8.00
N LEU A 57 4.35 6.91 6.88
CA LEU A 57 4.97 7.01 5.55
C LEU A 57 3.87 7.01 4.49
N ASP A 58 4.12 7.72 3.40
CA ASP A 58 3.26 7.70 2.21
C ASP A 58 3.93 6.90 1.11
N ILE A 59 3.16 6.00 0.48
CA ILE A 59 3.60 5.17 -0.63
C ILE A 59 2.77 5.55 -1.84
N THR A 60 3.45 6.00 -2.89
CA THR A 60 2.85 6.27 -4.20
C THR A 60 3.37 5.25 -5.21
N ILE A 61 2.45 4.55 -5.84
CA ILE A 61 2.71 3.62 -6.94
C ILE A 61 2.42 4.38 -8.23
N THR A 62 3.48 4.83 -8.89
CA THR A 62 3.40 5.44 -10.21
C THR A 62 3.29 4.36 -11.27
N THR A 63 2.26 4.42 -12.10
CA THR A 63 2.03 3.45 -13.18
C THR A 63 2.04 4.15 -14.54
N THR A 64 2.01 3.36 -15.62
CA THR A 64 1.87 3.87 -16.99
C THR A 64 0.41 3.92 -17.45
N ALA A 65 -0.55 3.63 -16.58
CA ALA A 65 -1.97 3.72 -16.89
C ALA A 65 -2.35 5.16 -17.26
N LYS A 66 -3.36 5.32 -18.11
CA LYS A 66 -3.81 6.66 -18.54
C LYS A 66 -4.98 7.18 -17.72
N ASN A 67 -5.68 6.28 -17.04
CA ASN A 67 -6.86 6.57 -16.23
C ASN A 67 -6.86 5.66 -14.99
N ASP A 68 -7.73 6.00 -14.04
CA ASP A 68 -7.82 5.29 -12.76
C ASP A 68 -8.37 3.88 -12.91
N GLU A 69 -9.21 3.62 -13.91
CA GLU A 69 -9.77 2.29 -14.17
C GLU A 69 -8.67 1.30 -14.57
N GLU A 70 -7.78 1.69 -15.48
CA GLU A 70 -6.60 0.92 -15.89
C GLU A 70 -5.64 0.71 -14.71
N GLY A 71 -5.38 1.75 -13.92
CA GLY A 71 -4.53 1.67 -12.74
C GLY A 71 -5.11 0.73 -11.67
N GLN A 72 -6.41 0.80 -11.44
CA GLN A 72 -7.13 -0.07 -10.52
C GLN A 72 -7.15 -1.51 -11.02
N ALA A 73 -7.40 -1.75 -12.31
CA ALA A 73 -7.36 -3.08 -12.90
C ALA A 73 -5.98 -3.72 -12.78
N LEU A 74 -4.91 -2.94 -13.03
CA LEU A 74 -3.53 -3.40 -12.87
C LEU A 74 -3.25 -3.85 -11.43
N LEU A 75 -3.57 -3.01 -10.45
CA LEU A 75 -3.36 -3.36 -9.03
C LEU A 75 -4.24 -4.53 -8.61
N ALA A 76 -5.49 -4.59 -9.07
CA ALA A 76 -6.39 -5.70 -8.79
C ALA A 76 -5.85 -7.03 -9.34
N ALA A 77 -5.19 -7.03 -10.50
CA ALA A 77 -4.55 -8.21 -11.07
C ALA A 77 -3.39 -8.76 -10.20
N PHE A 78 -2.76 -7.91 -9.38
CA PHE A 78 -1.77 -8.31 -8.38
C PHE A 78 -2.38 -8.71 -7.03
N ASN A 79 -3.70 -8.97 -6.97
CA ASN A 79 -4.42 -9.23 -5.73
C ASN A 79 -4.25 -8.11 -4.69
N PHE A 80 -4.12 -6.86 -5.15
CA PHE A 80 -4.04 -5.73 -4.24
C PHE A 80 -5.32 -5.65 -3.38
N PRO A 81 -5.21 -5.52 -2.05
CA PRO A 81 -6.32 -5.73 -1.13
C PRO A 81 -7.23 -4.50 -1.05
N PHE A 82 -7.92 -4.20 -2.15
CA PHE A 82 -8.93 -3.15 -2.18
C PHE A 82 -10.11 -3.49 -1.26
N ARG A 83 -10.64 -2.46 -0.60
CA ARG A 83 -11.88 -2.53 0.15
C ARG A 83 -13.04 -2.74 -0.82
N LYS A 84 -13.82 -3.80 -0.59
CA LYS A 84 -15.13 -4.00 -1.24
C LYS A 84 -16.17 -3.02 -0.71
#